data_AF-A0A0C9XJH7-F1
#
_entry.id   AF-A0A0C9XJH7-F1
#
_cell.length_a   1.000
_cell.length_b   1.000
_cell.length_c   1.000
_cell.angle_alpha   90.00
_cell.angle_beta   90.00
_cell.angle_gamma   90.00
#
_symmetry.space_group_name_H-M   'P 1'
#
loop_
_entity.id
_entity.type
_entity.pdbx_description
1 polymer ?
#
loop_
_entity_poly.entity_id
_entity_poly.type
_entity_poly.pdbx_seq_one_letter_code
_entity_poly.pdbx_strand_id
1 'polypeptide(L)'
;YPRLSQMALDYLSIPTTSVNVKRVFSHGRILLSHLCNRMSAQTTCSLMCLQAWSLLGYVKNKDVLSVTWLPQTEGEDDEDLEDGWDDIDM
;
A
#
# COMPACT_ATOMS: atom_id res chain seq x y z
N TYR A 1 24.31 -23.11 -9.59
CA TYR A 1 24.83 -21.74 -9.57
C TYR A 1 23.89 -20.83 -8.77
N PRO A 2 24.01 -20.77 -7.43
CA PRO A 2 23.05 -20.05 -6.57
C PRO A 2 23.00 -18.53 -6.85
N ARG A 3 24.13 -17.92 -7.22
CA ARG A 3 24.19 -16.48 -7.55
C ARG A 3 23.61 -16.12 -8.92
N LEU A 4 23.72 -17.04 -9.90
CA LEU A 4 23.17 -16.84 -11.24
C LEU A 4 21.64 -16.93 -11.23
N SER A 5 21.09 -17.87 -10.45
CA SER A 5 19.65 -17.98 -10.26
C SER A 5 19.05 -16.75 -9.57
N GLN A 6 19.75 -16.17 -8.60
CA GLN A 6 19.30 -14.96 -7.92
C GLN A 6 19.25 -13.76 -8.88
N MET A 7 20.33 -13.53 -9.64
CA MET A 7 20.36 -12.49 -10.67
C MET A 7 19.24 -12.65 -11.71
N ALA A 8 18.98 -13.88 -12.16
CA ALA A 8 17.89 -14.15 -13.10
C ALA A 8 16.50 -13.85 -12.51
N LEU A 9 16.27 -14.19 -11.23
CA LEU A 9 15.03 -13.87 -10.53
C LEU A 9 14.86 -12.35 -10.38
N ASP A 10 15.91 -11.62 -10.02
CA ASP A 10 15.88 -10.16 -9.89
C ASP A 10 15.49 -9.51 -11.23
N TYR A 11 16.13 -9.92 -12.34
CA TYR A 11 15.78 -9.41 -13.68
C TYR A 11 14.35 -9.74 -14.12
N LEU A 12 13.86 -10.94 -13.82
CA LEU A 12 12.51 -11.35 -14.19
C LEU A 12 11.42 -10.76 -13.28
N SER A 13 11.78 -10.29 -12.09
CA SER A 13 10.88 -9.63 -11.16
C SER A 13 10.52 -8.20 -11.58
N ILE A 14 11.38 -7.55 -12.37
CA ILE A 14 11.14 -6.20 -12.87
C ILE A 14 9.98 -6.26 -13.88
N PRO A 15 8.84 -5.62 -13.57
CA PRO A 15 7.71 -5.63 -14.51
C PRO A 15 8.12 -4.89 -15.78
N THR A 16 8.05 -5.58 -16.93
CA THR A 16 8.39 -5.02 -18.25
C THR A 16 7.49 -3.83 -18.64
N THR A 17 6.36 -3.63 -17.96
CA THR A 17 5.41 -2.57 -18.28
C THR A 17 4.88 -1.86 -17.03
N SER A 18 4.66 -0.55 -17.14
CA SER A 18 3.98 0.27 -16.12
C SER A 18 2.46 0.06 -16.09
N VAL A 19 1.95 -0.98 -16.76
CA VAL A 19 0.50 -1.26 -16.83
C VAL A 19 -0.04 -1.67 -15.48
N ASN A 20 0.73 -2.39 -14.66
CA ASN A 20 0.31 -2.83 -13.33
C ASN A 20 0.06 -1.64 -12.40
N VAL A 21 1.01 -0.70 -12.32
CA VAL A 21 0.82 0.54 -11.53
C VAL A 21 -0.34 1.37 -12.07
N LYS A 22 -0.47 1.54 -13.38
CA LYS A 22 -1.61 2.27 -13.98
C LYS A 22 -2.96 1.63 -13.67
N ARG A 23 -3.03 0.30 -13.62
CA ARG A 23 -4.24 -0.43 -13.23
C ARG A 23 -4.58 -0.19 -11.76
N VAL A 24 -3.59 -0.20 -10.86
CA VAL A 24 -3.81 0.12 -9.45
C VAL A 24 -4.34 1.55 -9.30
N PHE A 25 -3.73 2.54 -9.97
CA PHE A 25 -4.21 3.93 -9.95
C PHE A 25 -5.59 4.10 -10.58
N SER A 26 -5.94 3.32 -11.62
CA SER A 26 -7.26 3.39 -12.23
C SER A 26 -8.37 2.79 -11.35
N HIS A 27 -8.07 1.69 -10.65
CA HIS A 27 -9.01 1.09 -9.70
C HIS A 27 -9.12 1.94 -8.42
N GLY A 28 -8.00 2.50 -7.96
CA GLY A 28 -7.94 3.43 -6.83
C GLY A 28 -8.48 4.83 -7.12
N ARG A 29 -8.91 5.13 -8.37
CA ARG A 29 -9.40 6.47 -8.74
C ARG A 29 -10.64 6.88 -7.94
N ILE A 30 -11.47 5.92 -7.52
CA ILE A 30 -12.63 6.17 -6.66
C ILE A 30 -12.19 6.61 -5.25
N LEU A 31 -11.12 6.02 -4.72
CA LEU A 31 -10.47 6.45 -3.48
C LEU A 31 -9.85 7.85 -3.65
N LEU A 32 -9.10 8.09 -4.73
CA LEU A 32 -8.41 9.36 -4.95
C LEU A 32 -9.33 10.56 -5.19
N SER A 33 -10.48 10.38 -5.84
CA SER A 33 -11.24 11.52 -6.38
C SER A 33 -12.61 11.77 -5.75
N HIS A 34 -13.27 10.76 -5.16
CA HIS A 34 -14.69 10.88 -4.84
C HIS A 34 -15.04 10.71 -3.35
N LEU A 35 -14.15 10.11 -2.55
CA LEU A 35 -14.36 9.88 -1.12
C LEU A 35 -13.38 10.66 -0.23
N CYS A 36 -12.26 11.13 -0.78
CA CYS A 36 -11.08 11.54 -0.01
C CYS A 36 -10.61 12.96 -0.34
N ASN A 37 -11.51 13.95 -0.43
CA ASN A 37 -11.16 15.35 -0.78
C ASN A 37 -10.26 16.08 0.27
N ARG A 38 -9.73 15.33 1.25
CA ARG A 38 -8.95 15.79 2.41
C ARG A 38 -7.96 14.75 2.95
N MET A 39 -7.72 13.63 2.26
CA MET A 39 -6.76 12.63 2.74
C MET A 39 -5.36 12.90 2.19
N SER A 40 -4.35 12.79 3.05
CA SER A 40 -2.94 12.81 2.67
C SER A 40 -2.59 11.75 1.60
N ALA A 41 -1.56 12.02 0.80
CA ALA A 41 -1.01 11.06 -0.17
C ALA A 41 -0.58 9.75 0.51
N GLN A 42 -0.13 9.85 1.75
CA GLN A 42 0.36 8.74 2.54
C GLN A 42 -0.75 7.80 3.01
N THR A 43 -1.84 8.37 3.54
CA THR A 43 -3.02 7.58 3.93
C THR A 43 -3.63 6.90 2.70
N THR A 44 -3.61 7.58 1.55
CA THR A 44 -4.00 6.99 0.26
C THR A 44 -3.12 5.80 -0.12
N CYS A 45 -1.80 5.91 0.02
CA CYS A 45 -0.85 4.82 -0.24
C CYS A 45 -1.09 3.62 0.69
N SER A 46 -1.24 3.87 1.99
CA SER A 46 -1.50 2.83 3.00
C SER A 46 -2.79 2.05 2.71
N LEU A 47 -3.86 2.74 2.27
CA LEU A 47 -5.12 2.11 1.87
C LEU A 47 -4.96 1.23 0.63
N MET A 48 -4.17 1.66 -0.35
CA MET A 48 -3.88 0.84 -1.54
C MET A 48 -3.13 -0.44 -1.17
N CYS A 49 -2.12 -0.34 -0.29
CA CYS A 49 -1.38 -1.49 0.21
C CYS A 49 -2.29 -2.44 1.02
N LEU A 50 -3.12 -1.90 1.92
CA LEU A 50 -4.11 -2.67 2.68
C LEU A 50 -5.10 -3.41 1.77
N GLN A 51 -5.58 -2.75 0.72
CA GLN A 51 -6.46 -3.37 -0.27
C GLN A 51 -5.75 -4.53 -0.97
N ALA A 52 -4.51 -4.34 -1.41
CA ALA A 52 -3.71 -5.39 -2.04
C ALA A 52 -3.49 -6.58 -1.09
N TRP A 53 -3.09 -6.33 0.15
CA TRP A 53 -2.89 -7.37 1.16
C TRP A 53 -4.17 -8.11 1.52
N SER A 54 -5.32 -7.42 1.53
CA SER A 54 -6.62 -8.04 1.72
C SER A 54 -6.95 -9.01 0.56
N LEU A 55 -6.68 -8.63 -0.69
CA LEU A 55 -6.85 -9.52 -1.85
C LEU A 55 -5.93 -10.73 -1.80
N LEU A 56 -4.71 -10.58 -1.26
CA LEU A 56 -3.77 -11.69 -1.04
C LEU A 56 -4.11 -12.53 0.21
N GLY A 57 -5.13 -12.15 0.99
CA GLY A 57 -5.56 -12.87 2.19
C GLY A 57 -4.67 -12.66 3.42
N TYR A 58 -3.78 -11.66 3.40
CA TYR A 58 -2.91 -11.33 4.54
C TYR A 58 -3.63 -10.56 5.64
N VAL A 59 -4.74 -9.91 5.33
CA VAL A 59 -5.55 -9.14 6.29
C VAL A 59 -6.72 -9.99 6.78
N LYS A 60 -6.82 -10.21 8.10
CA LYS A 60 -7.96 -10.91 8.70
C LYS A 60 -9.08 -9.91 8.99
N ASN A 61 -10.32 -10.28 8.67
CA ASN A 61 -11.50 -9.45 8.93
C ASN A 61 -11.66 -9.05 10.41
N LYS A 62 -11.17 -9.89 11.35
CA LYS A 62 -11.19 -9.59 12.78
C LYS A 62 -10.36 -8.34 13.10
N ASP A 63 -9.23 -8.18 12.43
CA ASP A 63 -8.31 -7.07 12.66
C ASP A 63 -8.93 -5.78 12.10
N VAL A 64 -9.53 -5.85 10.92
CA VAL A 64 -10.28 -4.70 10.33
C VAL A 64 -11.42 -4.26 11.25
N LEU A 65 -12.21 -5.20 11.78
CA LEU A 65 -13.28 -4.88 12.70
C LEU A 65 -12.74 -4.22 13.97
N SER A 66 -11.64 -4.71 14.53
CA SER A 66 -11.05 -4.12 15.74
C SER A 66 -10.69 -2.64 15.55
N VAL A 67 -10.18 -2.27 14.37
CA VAL A 67 -9.83 -0.88 14.04
C VAL A 67 -11.08 -0.01 13.93
N THR A 68 -12.19 -0.54 13.41
CA THR A 68 -13.44 0.26 13.29
C THR A 68 -14.07 0.65 14.62
N TRP A 69 -13.73 -0.06 15.70
CA TRP A 69 -14.23 0.25 17.05
C TRP A 69 -13.35 1.24 17.82
N LEU A 70 -12.17 1.58 17.29
CA LEU A 70 -11.30 2.55 17.94
C LEU A 70 -11.90 3.95 17.79
N PRO A 71 -11.85 4.77 18.86
CA PRO A 71 -12.24 6.16 18.75
C PRO A 71 -11.36 6.84 17.71
N GLN A 72 -11.97 7.62 16.81
CA GLN A 72 -11.20 8.49 15.93
C GLN A 72 -10.43 9.47 16.80
N THR A 73 -9.12 9.32 16.83
CA THR A 73 -8.24 10.32 17.42
C THR A 73 -8.26 11.53 16.50
N GLU A 74 -8.51 12.72 17.03
CA GLU A 74 -8.22 13.98 16.32
C GLU A 74 -6.71 13.97 16.07
N GLY A 75 -6.30 13.63 14.86
CA GLY A 75 -4.89 13.65 14.49
C GLY A 75 -4.40 15.09 14.57
N GLU A 76 -3.39 15.33 15.40
CA GLU A 76 -2.41 16.39 15.11
C GLU A 76 -1.97 16.18 13.66
N ASP A 77 -1.96 17.30 12.92
CA ASP A 77 -1.73 17.40 11.48
C ASP A 77 -0.77 16.31 10.97
N ASP A 78 -1.15 15.61 9.90
CA ASP A 78 -0.36 14.59 9.18
C ASP A 78 1.16 14.83 9.34
N GLU A 79 1.75 14.33 10.44
CA GLU A 79 3.17 14.56 10.68
C GLU A 79 3.92 13.80 9.59
N ASP A 80 4.78 14.51 8.87
CA ASP A 80 5.61 13.91 7.83
C ASP A 80 6.34 12.71 8.46
N LEU A 81 5.96 11.52 8.02
CA LEU A 81 6.54 10.30 8.53
C LEU A 81 8.05 10.30 8.25
N GLU A 82 8.80 9.80 9.23
CA GLU A 82 10.26 9.81 9.18
C GLU A 82 10.77 9.12 7.90
N ASP A 83 11.82 9.69 7.30
CA ASP A 83 12.37 9.22 6.04
C ASP A 83 12.81 7.74 6.19
N GLY A 84 12.26 6.85 5.36
CA GLY A 84 12.47 5.40 5.46
C GLY A 84 11.44 4.61 6.28
N TRP A 85 10.29 5.19 6.66
CA TRP A 85 9.23 4.45 7.35
C TRP A 85 8.66 3.26 6.55
N ASP A 86 8.77 3.31 5.23
CA ASP A 86 8.34 2.28 4.30
C ASP A 86 9.47 1.33 3.85
N ASP A 87 10.67 1.44 4.43
CA ASP A 87 11.76 0.52 4.17
C ASP A 87 11.42 -0.88 4.69
N ILE A 88 11.27 -1.82 3.75
CA ILE A 88 11.09 -3.23 4.06
C ILE A 88 12.49 -3.84 4.20
N ASP A 89 12.88 -4.15 5.43
CA ASP A 89 14.11 -4.89 5.72
C ASP A 89 14.04 -6.26 5.02
N MET A 90 14.92 -6.46 4.03
CA MET A 90 14.92 -7.62 3.13
C MET A 90 15.88 -8.72 3.60
#